data_AF-A0A398DSN2-F1
#
_entry.id   AF-A0A398DSN2-F1
#
_cell.length_a   1.000
_cell.length_b   1.000
_cell.length_c   1.000
_cell.angle_alpha   90.00
_cell.angle_beta   90.00
_cell.angle_gamma   90.00
#
_symmetry.space_group_name_H-M   'P 1'
#
loop_
_entity.id
_entity.type
_entity.pdbx_description
1 polymer ?
#
loop_
_entity_poly.entity_id
_entity_poly.type
_entity_poly.pdbx_seq_one_letter_code
_entity_poly.pdbx_strand_id
1 'polypeptide(L)'
;MDRQQVGTALREKRTSLELSLEDVARATLLRKSVLESLEAGGPPEPNGFFKSYARRYAEYLGLNGDDVVAAFGSSSATVAVDVDTVTAQPAKLGHSTTTVPAYRKKRSLVPTVLIVVVALVAAVVLLWRPWAATPVVPGGQTGPSSTPSVPATPSMPGATPQGAITLRFASTTQRAWLEITVDGSVVFSGVLSPGDSTQATGNHVVVNFGNAMYTQVTANGVDQGVASPDKTVMTLEYGSPAHTP
;
A
#
# COMPACT_ATOMS: atom_id res chain seq x y z
N MET A 1 -31.69 1.31 -9.81
CA MET A 1 -31.58 1.42 -8.34
C MET A 1 -30.84 2.70 -8.04
N ASP A 2 -31.37 3.52 -7.14
CA ASP A 2 -30.68 4.72 -6.65
C ASP A 2 -29.44 4.28 -5.83
N ARG A 3 -28.35 5.05 -5.87
CA ARG A 3 -27.15 4.83 -5.05
C ARG A 3 -27.45 4.72 -3.56
N GLN A 4 -28.43 5.48 -3.07
CA GLN A 4 -28.88 5.39 -1.67
C GLN A 4 -29.52 4.04 -1.35
N GLN A 5 -30.28 3.49 -2.30
CA GLN A 5 -30.88 2.15 -2.15
C GLN A 5 -29.80 1.07 -2.15
N VAL A 6 -28.77 1.20 -2.97
CA VAL A 6 -27.63 0.24 -3.00
C VAL A 6 -26.86 0.28 -1.69
N GLY A 7 -26.56 1.47 -1.17
CA GLY A 7 -25.89 1.62 0.13
C GLY A 7 -26.70 1.02 1.28
N THR A 8 -28.02 1.24 1.26
CA THR A 8 -28.94 0.64 2.24
C THR A 8 -28.96 -0.88 2.15
N ALA A 9 -29.02 -1.44 0.93
CA ALA A 9 -28.99 -2.90 0.73
C ALA A 9 -27.68 -3.54 1.20
N LEU A 10 -26.53 -2.87 1.02
CA LEU A 10 -25.25 -3.32 1.56
C LEU A 10 -25.27 -3.35 3.10
N ARG A 11 -25.81 -2.30 3.73
CA ARG A 11 -25.98 -2.24 5.19
C ARG A 11 -26.85 -3.37 5.71
N GLU A 12 -28.04 -3.55 5.12
CA GLU A 12 -28.99 -4.60 5.51
C GLU A 12 -28.36 -5.98 5.37
N LYS A 13 -27.62 -6.22 4.28
CA LYS A 13 -26.93 -7.49 4.09
C LYS A 13 -25.86 -7.70 5.17
N ARG A 14 -25.06 -6.69 5.49
CA ARG A 14 -24.07 -6.77 6.58
C ARG A 14 -24.73 -7.05 7.93
N THR A 15 -25.80 -6.34 8.28
CA THR A 15 -26.49 -6.53 9.57
C THR A 15 -27.19 -7.87 9.66
N SER A 16 -27.71 -8.40 8.54
CA SER A 16 -28.27 -9.77 8.48
C SER A 16 -27.24 -10.87 8.74
N LEU A 17 -25.95 -10.57 8.53
CA LEU A 17 -24.82 -11.44 8.84
C LEU A 17 -24.22 -11.17 10.23
N GLU A 18 -24.84 -10.27 11.01
CA GLU A 18 -24.38 -9.86 12.35
C GLU A 18 -22.94 -9.30 12.37
N LEU A 19 -22.48 -8.73 11.25
CA LEU A 19 -21.13 -8.18 11.12
C LEU A 19 -21.09 -6.70 11.51
N SER A 20 -20.12 -6.31 12.34
CA SER A 20 -19.81 -4.89 12.56
C SER A 20 -19.03 -4.31 11.38
N LEU A 21 -19.07 -2.98 11.20
CA LEU A 21 -18.25 -2.32 10.19
C LEU A 21 -16.75 -2.54 10.45
N GLU A 22 -16.34 -2.63 11.70
CA GLU A 22 -14.98 -2.95 12.14
C GLU A 22 -14.55 -4.35 11.71
N ASP A 23 -15.43 -5.34 11.78
CA ASP A 23 -15.13 -6.72 11.33
C ASP A 23 -14.92 -6.77 9.83
N VAL A 24 -15.83 -6.14 9.08
CA VAL A 24 -15.70 -6.02 7.62
C VAL A 24 -14.44 -5.26 7.25
N ALA A 25 -14.13 -4.15 7.94
CA ALA A 25 -12.93 -3.36 7.69
C ALA A 25 -11.66 -4.20 7.85
N ARG A 26 -11.57 -5.00 8.93
CA ARG A 26 -10.44 -5.91 9.16
C ARG A 26 -10.35 -7.00 8.09
N ALA A 27 -11.48 -7.63 7.73
CA ALA A 27 -11.49 -8.73 6.77
C ALA A 27 -11.22 -8.28 5.33
N THR A 28 -11.72 -7.11 4.94
CA THR A 28 -11.59 -6.58 3.58
C THR A 28 -10.43 -5.62 3.41
N LEU A 29 -9.70 -5.27 4.48
CA LEU A 29 -8.65 -4.25 4.47
C LEU A 29 -9.14 -2.89 3.93
N LEU A 30 -10.43 -2.60 4.09
CA LEU A 30 -11.03 -1.32 3.76
C LEU A 30 -11.14 -0.48 5.03
N ARG A 31 -10.86 0.82 4.93
CA ARG A 31 -11.05 1.72 6.08
C ARG A 31 -12.54 1.79 6.42
N LYS A 32 -12.87 1.82 7.73
CA LYS A 32 -14.25 1.95 8.22
C LYS A 32 -15.00 3.11 7.54
N SER A 33 -14.36 4.27 7.43
CA SER A 33 -14.95 5.46 6.79
C SER A 33 -15.33 5.25 5.32
N VAL A 34 -14.63 4.38 4.59
CA VAL A 34 -14.98 4.05 3.21
C VAL A 34 -16.22 3.14 3.16
N LEU A 35 -16.33 2.20 4.09
CA LEU A 35 -17.52 1.34 4.22
C LEU A 35 -18.75 2.15 4.64
N GLU A 36 -18.58 3.09 5.57
CA GLU A 36 -19.62 4.05 5.95
C GLU A 36 -20.08 4.88 4.74
N SER A 37 -19.14 5.36 3.94
CA SER A 37 -19.44 6.07 2.70
C SER A 37 -20.21 5.20 1.70
N LEU A 38 -19.83 3.93 1.53
CA LEU A 38 -20.53 2.98 0.67
C LEU A 38 -21.98 2.75 1.13
N GLU A 39 -22.19 2.57 2.43
CA GLU A 39 -23.54 2.42 3.00
C GLU A 39 -24.37 3.71 2.92
N ALA A 40 -23.72 4.88 2.90
CA ALA A 40 -24.36 6.19 2.73
C ALA A 40 -24.55 6.59 1.25
N GLY A 41 -24.35 5.68 0.29
CA GLY A 41 -24.54 5.94 -1.14
C GLY A 41 -23.33 6.54 -1.86
N GLY A 42 -22.21 6.74 -1.17
CA GLY A 42 -20.95 7.23 -1.71
C GLY A 42 -20.89 8.74 -1.96
N PRO A 43 -19.71 9.29 -2.28
CA PRO A 43 -19.56 10.70 -2.62
C PRO A 43 -20.21 11.02 -3.97
N PRO A 44 -20.71 12.24 -4.20
CA PRO A 44 -21.41 12.61 -5.44
C PRO A 44 -20.60 12.23 -6.69
N GLU A 45 -19.28 12.46 -6.65
CA GLU A 45 -18.33 11.99 -7.66
C GLU A 45 -17.44 10.86 -7.10
N PRO A 46 -17.78 9.59 -7.36
CA PRO A 46 -16.96 8.47 -6.95
C PRO A 46 -15.68 8.42 -7.79
N ASN A 47 -14.53 8.46 -7.12
CA ASN A 47 -13.23 8.25 -7.75
C ASN A 47 -13.11 6.82 -8.32
N GLY A 48 -12.10 6.58 -9.16
CA GLY A 48 -11.88 5.25 -9.78
C GLY A 48 -11.73 4.12 -8.77
N PHE A 49 -11.19 4.41 -7.58
CA PHE A 49 -11.01 3.45 -6.49
C PHE A 49 -12.32 3.12 -5.75
N PHE A 50 -13.30 4.03 -5.73
CA PHE A 50 -14.58 3.81 -5.06
C PHE A 50 -15.30 2.57 -5.60
N LYS A 51 -15.24 2.37 -6.93
CA LYS A 51 -15.83 1.20 -7.59
C LYS A 51 -15.15 -0.11 -7.15
N SER A 52 -13.83 -0.12 -6.97
CA SER A 52 -13.14 -1.32 -6.50
C SER A 52 -13.46 -1.63 -5.03
N TYR A 53 -13.61 -0.60 -4.19
CA TYR A 53 -14.07 -0.77 -2.81
C TYR A 53 -15.50 -1.32 -2.73
N ALA A 54 -16.41 -0.79 -3.55
CA ALA A 54 -17.78 -1.27 -3.65
C ALA A 54 -17.85 -2.74 -4.05
N ARG A 55 -17.09 -3.14 -5.09
CA ARG A 55 -16.99 -4.54 -5.54
C ARG A 55 -16.49 -5.45 -4.42
N ARG A 56 -15.38 -5.09 -3.77
CA ARG A 56 -14.77 -5.90 -2.70
C ARG A 56 -15.70 -6.06 -1.50
N TYR A 57 -16.41 -5.00 -1.12
CA TYR A 57 -17.37 -5.07 -0.02
C TYR A 57 -18.56 -5.97 -0.38
N ALA A 58 -19.12 -5.83 -1.58
CA ALA A 58 -20.21 -6.66 -2.07
C ALA A 58 -19.84 -8.15 -2.13
N GLU A 59 -18.67 -8.47 -2.68
CA GLU A 59 -18.16 -9.85 -2.76
C GLU A 59 -17.98 -10.46 -1.37
N TYR A 60 -17.48 -9.68 -0.39
CA TYR A 60 -17.34 -10.14 0.99
C TYR A 60 -18.70 -10.47 1.64
N LEU A 61 -19.75 -9.72 1.30
CA LEU A 61 -21.12 -9.98 1.74
C LEU A 61 -21.84 -11.09 0.94
N GLY A 62 -21.16 -11.71 -0.03
CA GLY A 62 -21.71 -12.75 -0.90
C GLY A 62 -22.68 -12.22 -1.96
N LEU A 63 -22.62 -10.92 -2.26
CA LEU A 63 -23.39 -10.28 -3.33
C LEU A 63 -22.60 -10.29 -4.64
N ASN A 64 -23.27 -10.04 -5.76
CA ASN A 64 -22.61 -9.85 -7.04
C ASN A 64 -21.98 -8.44 -7.10
N GLY A 65 -20.65 -8.39 -7.06
CA GLY A 65 -19.92 -7.12 -7.05
C GLY A 65 -20.10 -6.28 -8.31
N ASP A 66 -20.33 -6.91 -9.47
CA ASP A 66 -20.54 -6.17 -10.73
C ASP A 66 -21.89 -5.44 -10.75
N ASP A 67 -22.93 -6.07 -10.21
CA ASP A 67 -24.28 -5.48 -10.12
C ASP A 67 -24.27 -4.26 -9.17
N VAL A 68 -23.54 -4.38 -8.05
CA VAL A 68 -23.38 -3.28 -7.09
C VAL A 68 -22.62 -2.11 -7.72
N VAL A 69 -21.50 -2.37 -8.41
CA VAL A 69 -20.73 -1.33 -9.09
C VAL A 69 -21.54 -0.64 -10.19
N ALA A 70 -22.29 -1.40 -10.97
CA ALA A 70 -23.17 -0.85 -12.00
C ALA A 70 -24.21 0.09 -11.37
N ALA A 71 -24.86 -0.33 -10.28
CA ALA A 71 -25.85 0.48 -9.60
C ALA A 71 -25.26 1.76 -8.97
N PHE A 72 -23.99 1.74 -8.53
CA PHE A 72 -23.28 2.96 -8.12
C PHE A 72 -22.88 3.88 -9.29
N GLY A 73 -22.63 3.32 -10.48
CA GLY A 73 -22.23 4.06 -11.67
C GLY A 73 -23.40 4.67 -12.47
N SER A 74 -24.61 4.11 -12.36
CA SER A 74 -25.78 4.52 -13.15
C SER A 74 -26.56 5.72 -12.60
N SER A 75 -26.16 6.29 -11.45
CA SER A 75 -26.91 7.37 -10.79
C SER A 75 -26.20 8.73 -10.79
N SER A 76 -25.12 8.91 -11.57
CA SER A 76 -24.78 10.27 -12.00
C SER A 76 -25.88 10.72 -12.94
N ALA A 77 -26.78 11.55 -12.43
CA ALA A 77 -27.70 12.31 -13.24
C ALA A 77 -26.90 13.00 -14.34
N THR A 78 -27.00 12.47 -15.56
CA THR A 78 -26.74 13.18 -16.79
C THR A 78 -27.61 14.43 -16.76
N VAL A 79 -27.02 15.56 -16.35
CA VAL A 79 -27.41 16.84 -16.94
C VAL A 79 -27.11 16.67 -18.42
N ALA A 80 -28.18 16.51 -19.20
CA ALA A 80 -28.13 16.58 -20.63
C ALA A 80 -27.59 17.98 -20.99
N VAL A 81 -26.30 18.05 -21.36
CA VAL A 81 -25.80 19.18 -22.13
C VAL A 81 -25.98 18.78 -23.58
N ASP A 82 -27.11 19.23 -24.11
CA ASP A 82 -27.32 19.41 -25.54
C ASP A 82 -26.18 20.28 -26.09
N VAL A 83 -25.34 19.69 -26.94
CA VAL A 83 -24.46 20.45 -27.85
C VAL A 83 -24.63 19.84 -29.23
N ASP A 84 -25.80 20.10 -29.81
CA ASP A 84 -25.99 20.06 -31.24
C ASP A 84 -25.32 21.31 -31.84
N THR A 85 -24.14 21.16 -32.44
CA THR A 85 -23.77 22.00 -33.59
C THR A 85 -22.80 21.27 -34.51
N VAL A 86 -23.40 20.84 -35.61
CA VAL A 86 -22.86 20.20 -36.81
C VAL A 86 -21.84 21.10 -37.53
N THR A 87 -20.74 20.52 -38.03
CA THR A 87 -20.24 20.80 -39.40
C THR A 87 -19.58 19.55 -40.00
N ALA A 88 -20.42 18.80 -40.71
CA ALA A 88 -20.23 18.17 -42.02
C ALA A 88 -18.87 17.56 -42.45
N GLN A 89 -18.89 16.24 -42.69
CA GLN A 89 -18.41 15.60 -43.94
C GLN A 89 -19.13 14.23 -44.10
N PRO A 90 -19.61 13.83 -45.30
CA PRO A 90 -20.83 13.03 -45.42
C PRO A 90 -20.60 11.51 -45.49
N ALA A 91 -21.69 10.81 -45.14
CA ALA A 91 -21.87 9.37 -45.20
C ALA A 91 -21.97 8.82 -46.64
N LYS A 92 -21.60 7.54 -46.83
CA LYS A 92 -22.61 6.46 -46.96
C LYS A 92 -22.01 5.04 -47.06
N LEU A 93 -22.55 4.20 -46.16
CA LEU A 93 -23.02 2.81 -46.35
C LEU A 93 -22.00 1.66 -46.43
N GLY A 94 -21.94 0.90 -45.33
CA GLY A 94 -21.80 -0.55 -45.37
C GLY A 94 -21.04 -1.18 -44.20
N HIS A 95 -21.71 -2.10 -43.49
CA HIS A 95 -21.17 -3.15 -42.61
C HIS A 95 -20.75 -2.67 -41.19
N SER A 96 -20.99 -3.36 -40.08
CA SER A 96 -21.27 -4.78 -39.82
C SER A 96 -22.10 -4.94 -38.55
N THR A 97 -23.01 -5.91 -38.54
CA THR A 97 -23.54 -6.52 -37.32
C THR A 97 -22.41 -7.24 -36.58
N THR A 98 -21.97 -6.71 -35.44
CA THR A 98 -21.11 -7.46 -34.53
C THR A 98 -21.87 -7.78 -33.26
N THR A 99 -22.28 -9.05 -33.18
CA THR A 99 -22.86 -9.72 -32.03
C THR A 99 -21.93 -9.67 -30.83
N VAL A 100 -22.40 -9.11 -29.70
CA VAL A 100 -21.77 -9.28 -28.39
C VAL A 100 -21.83 -10.76 -27.98
N PRO A 101 -20.70 -11.43 -27.69
CA PRO A 101 -20.74 -12.81 -27.27
C PRO A 101 -21.25 -12.88 -25.82
N ALA A 102 -22.38 -13.56 -25.63
CA ALA A 102 -22.87 -13.95 -24.32
C ALA A 102 -21.89 -14.99 -23.71
N TYR A 103 -21.09 -14.54 -22.74
CA TYR A 103 -20.17 -15.39 -21.99
C TYR A 103 -20.97 -16.33 -21.06
N ARG A 104 -21.32 -17.52 -21.56
CA ARG A 104 -21.87 -18.61 -20.74
C ARG A 104 -20.74 -19.25 -19.93
N LYS A 105 -20.69 -18.99 -18.62
CA LYS A 105 -19.85 -19.74 -17.67
C LYS A 105 -20.27 -21.22 -17.67
N LYS A 106 -19.42 -22.12 -18.19
CA LYS A 106 -19.47 -23.55 -17.86
C LYS A 106 -18.60 -23.79 -16.62
N ARG A 107 -19.22 -24.23 -15.52
CA ARG A 107 -18.53 -24.55 -14.27
C ARG A 107 -17.81 -25.90 -14.45
N SER A 108 -16.50 -25.88 -14.65
CA SER A 108 -15.68 -27.09 -14.69
C SER A 108 -15.53 -27.66 -13.28
N LEU A 109 -15.71 -28.98 -13.11
CA LEU A 109 -15.52 -29.71 -11.85
C LEU A 109 -14.05 -30.10 -11.60
N VAL A 110 -13.19 -29.90 -12.60
CA VAL A 110 -11.74 -30.16 -12.54
C VAL A 110 -11.01 -29.38 -11.42
N PRO A 111 -11.26 -28.07 -11.18
CA PRO A 111 -10.59 -27.35 -10.09
C PRO A 111 -10.97 -27.89 -8.70
N THR A 112 -12.19 -28.43 -8.52
CA THR A 112 -12.63 -28.97 -7.23
C THR A 112 -11.86 -30.23 -6.85
N VAL A 113 -11.63 -31.13 -7.80
CA VAL A 113 -10.85 -32.37 -7.56
C VAL A 113 -9.39 -32.04 -7.24
N LEU A 114 -8.79 -31.07 -7.94
CA LEU A 114 -7.42 -30.62 -7.68
C LEU A 114 -7.27 -30.04 -6.27
N ILE A 115 -8.23 -29.20 -5.84
CA ILE A 115 -8.23 -28.59 -4.50
C ILE A 115 -8.31 -29.66 -3.40
N VAL A 116 -9.15 -30.68 -3.59
CA VAL A 116 -9.30 -31.78 -2.62
C VAL A 116 -8.00 -32.59 -2.50
N VAL A 117 -7.34 -32.88 -3.61
CA VAL A 117 -6.05 -33.60 -3.61
C VAL A 117 -4.96 -32.78 -2.92
N VAL A 118 -4.87 -31.48 -3.20
CA VAL A 118 -3.90 -30.57 -2.56
C VAL A 118 -4.18 -30.45 -1.06
N ALA A 119 -5.45 -30.35 -0.66
CA ALA A 119 -5.84 -30.29 0.75
C ALA A 119 -5.47 -31.57 1.52
N LEU A 120 -5.65 -32.75 0.91
CA LEU A 120 -5.26 -34.02 1.52
C LEU A 120 -3.74 -34.14 1.69
N VAL A 121 -2.96 -33.74 0.68
CA VAL A 121 -1.49 -33.73 0.77
C VAL A 121 -1.01 -32.75 1.84
N ALA A 122 -1.58 -31.55 1.90
CA ALA A 122 -1.25 -30.55 2.91
C ALA A 122 -1.59 -31.04 4.33
N ALA A 123 -2.72 -31.73 4.51
CA ALA A 123 -3.09 -32.33 5.79
C ALA A 123 -2.06 -33.37 6.23
N VAL A 124 -1.64 -34.29 5.35
CA VAL A 124 -0.62 -35.30 5.68
C VAL A 124 0.72 -34.64 6.07
N VAL A 125 1.14 -33.59 5.37
CA VAL A 125 2.36 -32.84 5.69
C VAL A 125 2.24 -32.12 7.04
N LEU A 126 1.10 -31.51 7.33
CA LEU A 126 0.84 -30.84 8.61
C LEU A 126 0.78 -31.83 9.78
N LEU A 127 0.24 -33.04 9.56
CA LEU A 127 0.21 -34.11 10.57
C LEU A 127 1.61 -34.69 10.87
N TRP A 128 2.57 -34.58 9.94
CA TRP A 128 3.95 -35.04 10.14
C TRP A 128 4.89 -33.95 10.69
N ARG A 129 4.42 -32.71 10.89
CA ARG A 129 5.27 -31.63 11.44
C ARG A 129 5.29 -31.70 12.97
N PRO A 130 6.43 -32.04 13.61
CA PRO A 130 6.57 -31.88 15.04
C PRO A 130 6.46 -30.40 15.41
N TRP A 131 5.57 -30.09 16.35
CA TRP A 131 5.30 -28.74 16.82
C TRP A 131 6.57 -28.09 17.41
N ALA A 132 6.88 -26.87 16.99
CA ALA A 132 7.88 -26.03 17.63
C ALA A 132 7.16 -24.84 18.27
N ALA A 133 7.21 -24.75 19.59
CA ALA A 133 6.62 -23.66 20.35
C ALA A 133 7.41 -22.35 20.13
N THR A 134 6.72 -21.28 19.77
CA THR A 134 7.28 -19.91 19.78
C THR A 134 7.07 -19.27 21.15
N PRO A 135 8.09 -18.62 21.74
CA PRO A 135 7.92 -17.87 22.98
C PRO A 135 7.18 -16.55 22.74
N VAL A 136 6.21 -16.27 23.62
CA VAL A 136 5.51 -14.99 23.78
C VAL A 136 6.46 -13.98 24.45
N VAL A 137 6.57 -12.78 23.88
CA VAL A 137 7.10 -11.59 24.57
C VAL A 137 5.94 -10.60 24.76
N PRO A 138 5.55 -10.25 26.01
CA PRO A 138 4.49 -9.27 26.28
C PRO A 138 5.02 -7.83 26.45
N GLY A 139 4.27 -6.85 25.93
CA GLY A 139 3.98 -5.60 26.65
C GLY A 139 4.54 -4.26 26.15
N GLY A 140 3.66 -3.24 26.09
CA GLY A 140 3.96 -1.80 26.12
C GLY A 140 3.48 -1.02 24.87
N GLN A 141 2.25 -0.47 24.83
CA GLN A 141 1.86 0.92 25.21
C GLN A 141 2.80 2.01 24.65
N THR A 142 2.42 3.18 24.13
CA THR A 142 1.19 3.93 23.79
C THR A 142 1.71 5.31 23.32
N GLY A 143 1.02 5.98 22.40
CA GLY A 143 1.00 7.45 22.39
C GLY A 143 2.03 8.20 21.52
N PRO A 144 1.79 9.49 21.27
CA PRO A 144 1.89 10.11 19.95
C PRO A 144 3.28 10.67 19.64
N SER A 145 3.69 10.55 18.37
CA SER A 145 4.82 11.28 17.81
C SER A 145 4.42 12.75 17.61
N SER A 146 4.69 13.59 18.60
CA SER A 146 4.80 15.03 18.43
C SER A 146 6.16 15.32 17.82
N THR A 147 6.19 15.54 16.50
CA THR A 147 7.33 16.07 15.76
C THR A 147 7.80 17.40 16.38
N PRO A 148 9.02 17.51 16.91
CA PRO A 148 9.64 18.80 17.13
C PRO A 148 10.10 19.34 15.77
N SER A 149 9.52 20.46 15.35
CA SER A 149 10.03 21.26 14.23
C SER A 149 11.36 21.88 14.67
N VAL A 150 12.49 21.30 14.25
CA VAL A 150 13.82 21.89 14.50
C VAL A 150 14.04 23.02 13.48
N PRO A 151 14.47 24.22 13.91
CA PRO A 151 14.69 25.34 13.01
C PRO A 151 15.95 25.11 12.17
N ALA A 152 15.83 25.34 10.85
CA ALA A 152 16.98 25.39 9.94
C ALA A 152 17.89 26.55 10.34
N THR A 153 19.03 26.25 10.97
CA THR A 153 20.13 27.20 11.15
C THR A 153 21.13 26.98 10.02
N PRO A 154 21.49 28.02 9.24
CA PRO A 154 22.45 27.90 8.15
C PRO A 154 23.87 27.78 8.74
N SER A 155 24.51 26.63 8.54
CA SER A 155 25.93 26.46 8.91
C SER A 155 26.78 26.31 7.64
N MET A 156 27.63 27.31 7.44
CA MET A 156 28.70 27.38 6.45
C MET A 156 29.69 26.19 6.53
N PRO A 157 30.44 25.93 5.46
CA PRO A 157 31.32 24.76 5.33
C PRO A 157 32.66 24.96 6.05
N GLY A 158 33.06 23.98 6.87
CA GLY A 158 34.46 23.85 7.30
C GLY A 158 34.68 23.55 8.78
N ALA A 159 34.47 22.31 9.17
CA ALA A 159 35.21 21.63 10.24
C ALA A 159 34.79 20.16 10.25
N THR A 160 35.54 19.30 9.55
CA THR A 160 35.39 17.85 9.68
C THR A 160 36.02 17.46 11.03
N PRO A 161 35.27 16.94 12.02
CA PRO A 161 35.88 16.44 13.25
C PRO A 161 36.79 15.26 12.90
N GLN A 162 38.04 15.34 13.33
CA GLN A 162 39.08 14.35 13.06
C GLN A 162 38.73 13.04 13.76
N GLY A 163 38.18 12.08 13.00
CA GLY A 163 37.62 10.82 13.50
C GLY A 163 36.20 10.53 13.01
N ALA A 164 35.49 11.52 12.47
CA ALA A 164 34.12 11.36 12.01
C ALA A 164 34.03 10.74 10.60
N ILE A 165 33.19 9.72 10.46
CA ILE A 165 32.88 9.06 9.21
C ILE A 165 31.85 9.91 8.47
N THR A 166 32.16 10.31 7.23
CA THR A 166 31.19 10.98 6.35
C THR A 166 30.53 9.94 5.46
N LEU A 167 29.24 9.72 5.67
CA LEU A 167 28.42 8.85 4.86
C LEU A 167 27.54 9.67 3.94
N ARG A 168 27.56 9.34 2.65
CA ARG A 168 26.64 9.89 1.66
C ARG A 168 25.72 8.78 1.18
N PHE A 169 24.43 9.06 1.16
CA PHE A 169 23.40 8.14 0.70
C PHE A 169 22.72 8.76 -0.50
N ALA A 170 22.69 8.04 -1.62
CA ALA A 170 22.03 8.50 -2.84
C ALA A 170 20.99 7.47 -3.25
N SER A 171 19.76 7.92 -3.52
CA SER A 171 18.75 7.03 -4.09
C SER A 171 18.88 7.01 -5.61
N THR A 172 19.02 5.84 -6.22
CA THR A 172 19.25 5.75 -7.67
C THR A 172 17.93 5.77 -8.46
N THR A 173 16.97 4.93 -8.10
CA THR A 173 15.84 4.62 -9.01
C THR A 173 14.47 4.75 -8.34
N GLN A 174 14.34 4.50 -7.04
CA GLN A 174 13.07 4.52 -6.32
C GLN A 174 13.10 5.48 -5.12
N ARG A 175 11.95 5.71 -4.49
CA ARG A 175 11.91 6.41 -3.21
C ARG A 175 12.46 5.49 -2.12
N ALA A 176 13.40 5.99 -1.32
CA ALA A 176 13.99 5.27 -0.21
C ALA A 176 13.80 6.08 1.07
N TRP A 177 13.19 5.48 2.10
CA TRP A 177 13.18 6.08 3.42
C TRP A 177 14.53 5.83 4.09
N LEU A 178 15.10 6.85 4.71
CA LEU A 178 16.31 6.74 5.50
C LEU A 178 16.13 7.46 6.82
N GLU A 179 16.59 6.81 7.88
CA GLU A 179 16.78 7.43 9.17
C GLU A 179 18.23 7.26 9.59
N ILE A 180 18.90 8.38 9.84
CA ILE A 180 20.30 8.46 10.20
C ILE A 180 20.36 8.92 11.65
N THR A 181 20.97 8.10 12.48
CA THR A 181 21.24 8.35 13.89
C THR A 181 22.73 8.52 14.07
N VAL A 182 23.17 9.68 14.54
CA VAL A 182 24.58 9.96 14.87
C VAL A 182 24.71 10.07 16.37
N ASP A 183 25.60 9.28 16.96
CA ASP A 183 25.93 9.29 18.39
C ASP A 183 24.66 9.19 19.28
N GLY A 184 23.70 8.36 18.84
CA GLY A 184 22.43 8.12 19.54
C GLY A 184 21.32 9.14 19.27
N SER A 185 21.59 10.20 18.50
CA SER A 185 20.60 11.23 18.13
C SER A 185 20.22 11.12 16.66
N VAL A 186 18.92 11.06 16.35
CA VAL A 186 18.43 11.06 14.96
C VAL A 186 18.72 12.43 14.35
N VAL A 187 19.68 12.49 13.43
CA VAL A 187 20.07 13.72 12.72
C VAL A 187 19.30 13.91 11.42
N PHE A 188 18.74 12.83 10.87
CA PHE A 188 17.97 12.86 9.64
C PHE A 188 16.94 11.74 9.64
N SER A 189 15.70 12.03 9.28
CA SER A 189 14.66 11.02 9.03
C SER A 189 13.78 11.53 7.89
N GLY A 190 13.78 10.83 6.76
CA GLY A 190 13.14 11.33 5.55
C GLY A 190 13.15 10.34 4.39
N VAL A 191 12.38 10.65 3.35
CA VAL A 191 12.35 9.87 2.11
C VAL A 191 13.18 10.60 1.06
N LEU A 192 14.23 9.95 0.54
CA LEU A 192 14.96 10.40 -0.63
C LEU A 192 14.18 10.05 -1.90
N SER A 193 14.04 11.02 -2.80
CA SER A 193 13.52 10.76 -4.15
C SER A 193 14.65 10.23 -5.05
N PRO A 194 14.34 9.57 -6.19
CA PRO A 194 15.35 9.15 -7.14
C PRO A 194 16.20 10.32 -7.61
N GLY A 195 17.52 10.21 -7.49
CA GLY A 195 18.49 11.26 -7.80
C GLY A 195 18.87 12.15 -6.61
N ASP A 196 18.13 12.13 -5.51
CA ASP A 196 18.48 12.88 -4.30
C ASP A 196 19.58 12.16 -3.52
N SER A 197 20.42 12.95 -2.85
CA SER A 197 21.41 12.43 -1.91
C SER A 197 21.41 13.22 -0.60
N THR A 198 21.56 12.52 0.51
CA THR A 198 21.81 13.10 1.83
C THR A 198 23.20 12.71 2.32
N GLN A 199 23.79 13.52 3.20
CA GLN A 199 25.06 13.24 3.82
C GLN A 199 24.96 13.42 5.33
N ALA A 200 25.66 12.58 6.07
CA ALA A 200 25.80 12.71 7.51
C ALA A 200 27.24 12.41 7.92
N THR A 201 27.71 13.13 8.94
CA THR A 201 29.06 12.99 9.47
C THR A 201 28.97 12.78 10.97
N GLY A 202 29.60 11.73 11.48
CA GLY A 202 29.52 11.34 12.89
C GLY A 202 30.54 10.29 13.30
N ASN A 203 30.72 10.06 14.60
CA ASN A 203 31.67 9.07 15.11
C ASN A 203 31.06 7.66 15.17
N HIS A 204 29.78 7.58 15.56
CA HIS A 204 28.95 6.38 15.46
C HIS A 204 27.68 6.71 14.68
N VAL A 205 27.52 6.13 13.50
CA VAL A 205 26.40 6.41 12.60
C VAL A 205 25.61 5.14 12.33
N VAL A 206 24.36 5.11 12.79
CA VAL A 206 23.40 4.03 12.54
C VAL A 206 22.41 4.52 11.51
N VAL A 207 22.28 3.80 10.40
CA VAL A 207 21.38 4.17 9.31
C VAL A 207 20.38 3.06 9.06
N ASN A 208 19.11 3.39 9.25
CA ASN A 208 17.98 2.54 8.94
C ASN A 208 17.48 2.87 7.53
N PHE A 209 17.54 1.88 6.64
CA PHE A 209 17.06 1.99 5.28
C PHE A 209 15.69 1.34 5.14
N GLY A 210 14.75 2.10 4.61
CA GLY A 210 13.52 1.61 4.00
C GLY A 210 13.70 1.65 2.48
N ASN A 211 13.88 0.48 1.88
CA ASN A 211 14.27 0.24 0.49
C ASN A 211 15.79 0.33 0.21
N ALA A 212 16.57 -0.43 0.99
CA ALA A 212 18.04 -0.46 0.94
C ALA A 212 18.62 -0.89 -0.43
N MET A 213 17.87 -1.66 -1.22
CA MET A 213 18.32 -2.15 -2.54
C MET A 213 18.54 -1.07 -3.61
N TYR A 214 17.91 0.10 -3.45
CA TYR A 214 18.06 1.22 -4.38
C TYR A 214 18.83 2.40 -3.79
N THR A 215 19.41 2.19 -2.61
CA THR A 215 20.19 3.21 -1.92
C THR A 215 21.66 2.88 -2.05
N GLN A 216 22.42 3.76 -2.70
CA GLN A 216 23.87 3.67 -2.74
C GLN A 216 24.47 4.35 -1.51
N VAL A 217 25.47 3.70 -0.93
CA VAL A 217 26.19 4.20 0.25
C VAL A 217 27.63 4.49 -0.12
N THR A 218 28.07 5.72 0.11
CA THR A 218 29.46 6.11 -0.01
C THR A 218 29.99 6.47 1.37
N ALA A 219 30.98 5.73 1.87
CA ALA A 219 31.58 5.95 3.18
C ALA A 219 32.98 6.56 3.02
N ASN A 220 33.23 7.73 3.61
CA ASN A 220 34.50 8.45 3.53
C ASN A 220 35.00 8.67 2.08
N GLY A 221 34.07 8.89 1.15
CA GLY A 221 34.37 9.04 -0.28
C GLY A 221 34.61 7.71 -1.03
N VAL A 222 34.59 6.57 -0.34
CA VAL A 222 34.68 5.23 -0.95
C VAL A 222 33.26 4.72 -1.20
N ASP A 223 32.93 4.44 -2.46
CA ASP A 223 31.65 3.84 -2.82
C ASP A 223 31.59 2.39 -2.29
N GLN A 224 30.64 2.12 -1.41
CA GLN A 224 30.38 0.80 -0.84
C GLN A 224 29.34 0.03 -1.66
N GLY A 225 28.78 0.65 -2.70
CA GLY A 225 27.73 0.08 -3.52
C GLY A 225 26.35 0.20 -2.88
N VAL A 226 25.44 -0.69 -3.29
CA VAL A 226 24.07 -0.71 -2.76
C VAL A 226 24.05 -1.17 -1.30
N ALA A 227 23.22 -0.52 -0.48
CA ALA A 227 23.15 -0.77 0.95
C ALA A 227 22.79 -2.24 1.29
N SER A 228 22.00 -2.89 0.45
CA SER A 228 21.81 -4.35 0.52
C SER A 228 21.32 -4.90 -0.82
N PRO A 229 21.87 -6.02 -1.34
CA PRO A 229 21.36 -6.64 -2.55
C PRO A 229 20.03 -7.40 -2.33
N ASP A 230 19.78 -7.90 -1.11
CA ASP A 230 18.70 -8.86 -0.85
C ASP A 230 17.62 -8.34 0.10
N LYS A 231 17.89 -7.27 0.85
CA LYS A 231 16.98 -6.76 1.89
C LYS A 231 16.41 -5.40 1.55
N THR A 232 15.09 -5.27 1.66
CA THR A 232 14.39 -3.99 1.54
C THR A 232 14.60 -3.13 2.79
N VAL A 233 14.58 -3.72 3.99
CA VAL A 233 14.77 -2.98 5.24
C VAL A 233 16.02 -3.49 5.94
N MET A 234 16.95 -2.60 6.25
CA MET A 234 18.21 -2.95 6.90
C MET A 234 18.72 -1.78 7.74
N THR A 235 19.40 -2.11 8.84
CA THR A 235 20.20 -1.15 9.60
C THR A 235 21.67 -1.39 9.27
N LEU A 236 22.39 -0.35 8.86
CA LEU A 236 23.86 -0.37 8.75
C LEU A 236 24.43 0.51 9.83
N GLU A 237 25.45 0.00 10.52
CA GLU A 237 26.18 0.72 11.55
C GLU A 237 27.59 0.98 11.04
N TYR A 238 28.03 2.22 11.16
CA TYR A 238 29.35 2.68 10.75
C TYR A 238 30.01 3.41 11.92
N GLY A 239 31.27 3.06 12.19
CA GLY A 239 32.02 3.60 13.32
C GLY A 239 32.19 2.58 14.45
N SER A 240 33.09 2.87 15.38
CA SER A 240 33.27 2.00 16.56
C SER A 240 32.19 2.34 17.58
N PRO A 241 31.51 1.35 18.19
CA PRO A 241 30.63 1.63 19.31
C PRO A 241 31.46 2.31 20.40
N ALA A 242 30.98 3.43 20.93
CA ALA A 242 31.61 4.07 22.07
C ALA A 242 31.66 3.05 23.21
N HIS A 243 32.85 2.50 23.47
CA HIS A 243 33.14 1.76 24.69
C HIS A 243 32.84 2.70 25.85
N THR A 244 31.76 2.41 26.58
CA THR A 244 31.52 3.04 27.88
C THR A 244 32.04 2.03 28.92
N PRO A 245 33.01 2.41 29.77
CA PRO A 245 33.59 1.53 30.80
C PRO A 245 32.59 1.15 31.90
#